data_AF-A0A966K808-F1
#
_entry.id   AF-A0A966K808-F1
#
_cell.length_a   1.000
_cell.length_b   1.000
_cell.length_c   1.000
_cell.angle_alpha   90.00
_cell.angle_beta   90.00
_cell.angle_gamma   90.00
#
_symmetry.space_group_name_H-M   'P 1'
#
loop_
_entity.id
_entity.type
_entity.pdbx_description
1 polymer ?
#
loop_
_entity_poly.entity_id
_entity_poly.type
_entity_poly.pdbx_seq_one_letter_code
_entity_poly.pdbx_strand_id
1 'polypeptide(L)'
;DLLLHHPYESFEPVLDLLREASRDPQVLAIKQTVYRTGDKSPVMEALIEAAQNGKEVTVVLELLARFDEQTNINWAARLEEVGAHVVYGVVGHKCHAKLLLIVRKEKIHKSGKTALVRYAHLGTGNYHPRTAKLYTDFGLMTCDPLITKDVHQVFQQLTGTGMQLETRELWEAPFTMLEQLVHHIRAETKAAKQGKKARIIGKMNALLEKTIIEELYKASQAGVKIDLIVRGVCALKPGVKGLSENIKVRSIVGRFLEHHRIYYFYHGGSEQVYLSSADWMERNLLRRVEVAFPIKDPKLKQRVINEGLMVLLKDNASAWLMKADGSYVKSKPRINQTPVVGQLELLKKFARGENAG
;
A
#
# COMPACT_ATOMS: atom_id res chain seq x y z
N ASP A 1 -1.40 4.91 -15.85
CA ASP A 1 -1.01 4.82 -14.44
C ASP A 1 0.22 5.65 -14.17
N LEU A 2 0.29 6.27 -13.00
CA LEU A 2 1.46 6.99 -12.48
C LEU A 2 1.78 6.43 -11.09
N LEU A 3 3.06 6.20 -10.81
CA LEU A 3 3.53 5.69 -9.53
C LEU A 3 4.49 6.69 -8.90
N LEU A 4 4.21 7.06 -7.65
CA LEU A 4 5.04 7.93 -6.83
C LEU A 4 5.66 7.12 -5.68
N HIS A 5 6.93 7.38 -5.39
CA HIS A 5 7.68 6.77 -4.29
C HIS A 5 8.19 7.84 -3.33
N HIS A 6 7.44 8.08 -2.27
CA HIS A 6 7.80 9.00 -1.20
C HIS A 6 8.87 8.38 -0.29
N PRO A 7 9.73 9.20 0.34
CA PRO A 7 9.86 10.66 0.20
C PRO A 7 10.76 11.07 -0.98
N TYR A 8 11.18 10.13 -1.83
CA TYR A 8 12.10 10.39 -2.93
C TYR A 8 11.47 11.25 -4.02
N GLU A 9 10.16 11.08 -4.23
CA GLU A 9 9.30 11.95 -5.02
C GLU A 9 8.33 12.72 -4.13
N SER A 10 7.97 13.92 -4.57
CA SER A 10 7.05 14.81 -3.84
C SER A 10 5.66 14.20 -3.74
N PHE A 11 4.98 14.48 -2.62
CA PHE A 11 3.55 14.19 -2.43
C PHE A 11 2.63 15.20 -3.12
N GLU A 12 3.17 16.35 -3.54
CA GLU A 12 2.41 17.47 -4.11
C GLU A 12 1.50 17.07 -5.28
N PRO A 13 1.91 16.21 -6.24
CA PRO A 13 1.02 15.81 -7.35
C PRO A 13 -0.29 15.17 -6.89
N VAL A 14 -0.31 14.48 -5.74
CA VAL A 14 -1.53 13.90 -5.16
C VAL A 14 -2.46 15.00 -4.64
N LEU A 15 -1.89 16.04 -4.03
CA LEU A 15 -2.64 17.19 -3.55
C LEU A 15 -3.14 18.03 -4.72
N ASP A 16 -2.32 18.24 -5.74
CA ASP A 16 -2.70 18.98 -6.95
C ASP A 16 -3.85 18.29 -7.68
N LEU A 17 -3.81 16.96 -7.83
CA LEU A 17 -4.93 16.19 -8.37
C LEU A 17 -6.23 16.45 -7.60
N LEU A 18 -6.19 16.48 -6.27
CA LEU A 18 -7.36 16.75 -5.44
C LEU A 18 -7.84 18.21 -5.57
N ARG A 19 -6.92 19.17 -5.61
CA ARG A 19 -7.24 20.60 -5.78
C ARG A 19 -7.85 20.86 -7.16
N GLU A 20 -7.27 20.32 -8.22
CA GLU A 20 -7.83 20.40 -9.57
C GLU A 20 -9.22 19.77 -9.61
N ALA A 21 -9.38 18.57 -9.03
CA ALA A 21 -10.68 17.91 -8.96
C ALA A 21 -11.71 18.69 -8.14
N SER A 22 -11.31 19.46 -7.12
CA SER A 22 -12.22 20.29 -6.32
C SER A 22 -12.81 21.46 -7.11
N ARG A 23 -12.13 21.91 -8.17
CA ARG A 23 -12.49 23.09 -8.98
C ARG A 23 -13.06 22.73 -10.35
N ASP A 24 -12.69 21.58 -10.90
CA ASP A 24 -13.13 21.16 -12.24
C ASP A 24 -14.66 21.01 -12.30
N PRO A 25 -15.36 21.77 -13.18
CA PRO A 25 -16.82 21.68 -13.32
C PRO A 25 -17.29 20.34 -13.92
N GLN A 26 -16.40 19.54 -14.50
CA GLN A 26 -16.72 18.19 -14.98
C GLN A 26 -16.60 17.11 -13.90
N VAL A 27 -16.03 17.43 -12.73
CA VAL A 27 -16.00 16.48 -11.60
C VAL A 27 -17.33 16.51 -10.88
N LEU A 28 -17.93 15.33 -10.72
CA LEU A 28 -19.25 15.14 -10.10
C LEU A 28 -19.15 14.71 -8.65
N ALA A 29 -18.16 13.86 -8.32
CA ALA A 29 -18.02 13.29 -6.99
C ALA A 29 -16.56 13.06 -6.61
N ILE A 30 -16.27 13.21 -5.32
CA ILE A 30 -14.96 12.90 -4.71
C ILE A 30 -15.21 12.06 -3.47
N LYS A 31 -14.60 10.87 -3.39
CA LYS A 31 -14.63 10.00 -2.22
C LYS A 31 -13.23 9.79 -1.68
N GLN A 32 -13.01 9.98 -0.39
CA GLN A 32 -11.67 9.86 0.19
C GLN A 32 -11.69 9.22 1.59
N THR A 33 -10.75 8.32 1.84
CA THR A 33 -10.47 7.81 3.19
C THR A 33 -9.45 8.69 3.88
N VAL A 34 -9.71 9.01 5.14
CA VAL A 34 -8.88 9.91 5.94
C VAL A 34 -8.67 9.32 7.33
N TYR A 35 -7.47 8.79 7.57
CA TYR A 35 -7.14 8.09 8.82
C TYR A 35 -6.63 9.02 9.92
N ARG A 36 -5.80 10.01 9.56
CA ARG A 36 -5.19 10.99 10.48
C ARG A 36 -5.01 12.32 9.78
N THR A 37 -5.43 13.40 10.43
CA THR A 37 -5.22 14.76 9.94
C THR A 37 -4.62 15.63 11.02
N GLY A 38 -3.68 16.49 10.65
CA GLY A 38 -3.27 17.58 11.51
C GLY A 38 -4.29 18.73 11.46
N ASP A 39 -4.13 19.69 12.36
CA ASP A 39 -5.01 20.86 12.47
C ASP A 39 -5.06 21.69 11.17
N LYS A 40 -4.01 21.61 10.36
CA LYS A 40 -3.95 22.14 8.99
C LYS A 40 -3.79 20.99 8.01
N SER A 41 -4.84 20.73 7.24
CA SER A 41 -4.88 19.64 6.28
C SER A 41 -5.30 20.16 4.92
N PRO A 42 -4.35 20.32 3.97
CA PRO A 42 -4.65 20.72 2.59
C PRO A 42 -5.64 19.77 1.91
N VAL A 43 -5.67 18.50 2.34
CA VAL A 43 -6.65 17.51 1.90
C VAL A 43 -8.05 17.89 2.34
N MET A 44 -8.24 18.19 3.62
CA MET A 44 -9.56 18.56 4.15
C MET A 44 -10.05 19.89 3.57
N GLU A 45 -9.14 20.86 3.41
CA GLU A 45 -9.46 22.14 2.77
C GLU A 45 -9.94 21.96 1.33
N ALA A 46 -9.27 21.12 0.53
CA ALA A 46 -9.68 20.83 -0.83
C ALA A 46 -11.00 20.05 -0.91
N LEU A 47 -11.29 19.17 0.05
CA LEU A 47 -12.58 18.46 0.14
C LEU A 47 -13.73 19.41 0.50
N ILE A 48 -13.50 20.37 1.41
CA ILE A 48 -14.46 21.43 1.72
C ILE A 48 -14.72 22.29 0.49
N GLU A 49 -13.66 22.73 -0.20
CA GLU A 49 -13.79 23.50 -1.45
C GLU A 49 -14.59 22.74 -2.51
N ALA A 50 -14.35 21.42 -2.64
CA ALA A 50 -15.10 20.58 -3.58
C ALA A 50 -16.61 20.55 -3.27
N ALA A 51 -16.98 20.40 -1.99
CA ALA A 51 -18.37 20.38 -1.55
C ALA A 51 -19.05 21.74 -1.77
N GLN A 52 -18.37 22.84 -1.44
CA GLN A 52 -18.83 24.20 -1.72
C GLN A 52 -19.04 24.46 -3.22
N ASN A 53 -18.22 23.83 -4.07
CA ASN A 53 -18.36 23.86 -5.53
C ASN A 53 -19.42 22.86 -6.07
N GLY A 54 -20.29 22.34 -5.22
CA GLY A 54 -21.46 21.52 -5.59
C GLY A 54 -21.16 20.06 -5.95
N LYS A 55 -19.98 19.55 -5.59
CA LYS A 55 -19.59 18.16 -5.86
C LYS A 55 -20.12 17.23 -4.76
N GLU A 56 -20.49 16.00 -5.11
CA GLU A 56 -20.80 14.98 -4.11
C GLU A 56 -19.51 14.53 -3.42
N VAL A 57 -19.27 15.04 -2.21
CA VAL A 57 -18.09 14.70 -1.41
C VAL A 57 -18.46 13.65 -0.37
N THR A 58 -17.75 12.53 -0.35
CA THR A 58 -17.85 11.50 0.70
C THR A 58 -16.51 11.34 1.40
N VAL A 59 -16.48 11.50 2.73
CA VAL A 59 -15.24 11.35 3.51
C VAL A 59 -15.43 10.25 4.54
N VAL A 60 -14.56 9.24 4.51
CA VAL A 60 -14.53 8.20 5.53
C VAL A 60 -13.46 8.57 6.56
N LEU A 61 -13.89 9.00 7.75
CA LEU A 61 -13.03 9.42 8.85
C LEU A 61 -12.90 8.34 9.93
N GLU A 62 -11.68 8.09 10.36
CA GLU A 62 -11.41 7.27 11.54
C GLU A 62 -11.38 8.14 12.81
N LEU A 63 -12.48 8.15 13.58
CA LEU A 63 -12.55 8.92 14.83
C LEU A 63 -11.68 8.33 15.95
N LEU A 64 -11.42 7.02 15.95
CA LEU A 64 -10.62 6.36 17.00
C LEU A 64 -9.12 6.33 16.65
N ALA A 65 -8.66 7.26 15.82
CA ALA A 65 -7.25 7.44 15.56
C ALA A 65 -6.59 8.06 16.79
N ARG A 66 -5.80 7.24 17.52
CA ARG A 66 -5.11 7.66 18.74
C ARG A 66 -4.37 8.99 18.53
N PHE A 67 -4.67 9.97 19.39
CA PHE A 67 -4.07 11.31 19.50
C PHE A 67 -4.59 12.37 18.51
N ASP A 68 -5.48 12.02 17.58
CA ASP A 68 -6.03 12.95 16.58
C ASP A 68 -7.57 13.07 16.68
N GLU A 69 -8.18 12.58 17.78
CA GLU A 69 -9.63 12.45 17.91
C GLU A 69 -10.36 13.80 17.81
N GLN A 70 -9.90 14.81 18.58
CA GLN A 70 -10.52 16.15 18.58
C GLN A 70 -10.42 16.84 17.22
N THR A 71 -9.26 16.73 16.57
CA THR A 71 -9.03 17.34 15.26
C THR A 71 -9.91 16.69 14.19
N ASN A 72 -10.07 15.37 14.22
CA ASN A 72 -10.96 14.66 13.29
C ASN A 72 -12.44 15.03 13.51
N ILE A 73 -12.89 15.21 14.77
CA ILE A 73 -14.26 15.68 15.08
C ILE A 73 -14.50 17.08 14.51
N ASN A 74 -13.54 18.00 14.71
CA ASN A 74 -13.67 19.37 14.21
C ASN A 74 -13.74 19.41 12.66
N TRP A 75 -12.94 18.59 11.98
CA TRP A 75 -13.01 18.50 10.53
C TRP A 75 -14.31 17.87 10.03
N ALA A 76 -14.81 16.86 10.74
CA ALA A 76 -16.09 16.24 10.40
C ALA A 76 -17.23 17.26 10.43
N ALA A 77 -17.32 18.07 11.50
CA ALA A 77 -18.32 19.13 11.61
C ALA A 77 -18.22 20.13 10.45
N ARG A 78 -17.01 20.61 10.12
CA ARG A 78 -16.79 21.54 9.01
C ARG A 78 -17.14 20.97 7.64
N LEU A 79 -16.94 19.67 7.44
CA LEU A 79 -17.30 18.96 6.21
C LEU A 79 -18.83 18.82 6.10
N GLU A 80 -19.49 18.44 7.18
CA GLU A 80 -20.96 18.31 7.26
C GLU A 80 -21.64 19.69 7.03
N GLU A 81 -21.10 20.77 7.59
CA GLU A 81 -21.59 22.15 7.40
C GLU A 81 -21.65 22.58 5.93
N VAL A 82 -20.72 22.10 5.10
CA VAL A 82 -20.69 22.38 3.65
C VAL A 82 -21.37 21.30 2.81
N GLY A 83 -22.09 20.37 3.44
CA GLY A 83 -22.90 19.35 2.77
C GLY A 83 -22.15 18.10 2.33
N ALA A 84 -20.92 17.88 2.81
CA ALA A 84 -20.20 16.63 2.54
C ALA A 84 -20.79 15.48 3.38
N HIS A 85 -20.85 14.29 2.80
CA HIS A 85 -21.27 13.08 3.50
C HIS A 85 -20.10 12.48 4.28
N VAL A 86 -20.10 12.66 5.59
CA VAL A 86 -19.07 12.12 6.48
C VAL A 86 -19.51 10.78 7.05
N VAL A 87 -18.62 9.78 6.94
CA VAL A 87 -18.86 8.43 7.48
C VAL A 87 -17.77 8.08 8.49
N TYR A 88 -18.19 7.66 9.67
CA TYR A 88 -17.30 7.34 10.79
C TYR A 88 -16.93 5.86 10.81
N GLY A 89 -16.24 5.39 9.76
CA GLY A 89 -15.84 4.00 9.60
C GLY A 89 -16.99 2.98 9.69
N VAL A 90 -16.65 1.69 9.75
CA VAL A 90 -17.62 0.62 10.00
C VAL A 90 -17.53 0.24 11.47
N VAL A 91 -18.68 0.12 12.17
CA VAL A 91 -18.71 -0.28 13.58
C VAL A 91 -17.91 -1.57 13.78
N GLY A 92 -16.88 -1.51 14.63
CA GLY A 92 -15.99 -2.64 14.93
C GLY A 92 -14.75 -2.79 14.03
N HIS A 93 -14.65 -2.06 12.92
CA HIS A 93 -13.52 -2.14 11.98
C HIS A 93 -12.93 -0.77 11.64
N LYS A 94 -11.65 -0.57 11.96
CA LYS A 94 -10.95 0.68 11.63
C LYS A 94 -10.62 0.75 10.15
N CYS A 95 -10.90 1.89 9.50
CA CYS A 95 -10.52 2.10 8.11
C CYS A 95 -9.06 2.53 8.03
N HIS A 96 -8.21 1.71 7.40
CA HIS A 96 -6.80 2.01 7.22
C HIS A 96 -6.35 1.90 5.75
N ALA A 97 -7.27 1.61 4.82
CA ALA A 97 -7.06 1.82 3.40
C ALA A 97 -6.82 3.32 3.09
N LYS A 98 -5.95 3.64 2.13
CA LYS A 98 -5.68 5.01 1.68
C LYS A 98 -6.12 5.18 0.25
N LEU A 99 -7.33 5.66 0.09
CA LEU A 99 -8.05 5.68 -1.16
C LEU A 99 -8.58 7.09 -1.42
N LEU A 100 -8.41 7.55 -2.64
CA LEU A 100 -9.09 8.70 -3.21
C LEU A 100 -9.74 8.21 -4.50
N LEU A 101 -10.99 8.59 -4.74
CA LEU A 101 -11.74 8.30 -5.95
C LEU A 101 -12.40 9.58 -6.44
N ILE A 102 -12.15 9.95 -7.68
CA ILE A 102 -12.74 11.10 -8.35
C ILE A 102 -13.58 10.58 -9.51
N VAL A 103 -14.83 11.03 -9.60
CA VAL A 103 -15.74 10.71 -10.71
C VAL A 103 -15.90 11.94 -11.57
N ARG A 104 -15.49 11.84 -12.84
CA ARG A 104 -15.47 12.96 -13.80
C ARG A 104 -16.27 12.61 -15.05
N LYS A 105 -16.98 13.60 -15.58
CA LYS A 105 -17.65 13.54 -16.88
C LYS A 105 -16.63 13.86 -17.99
N GLU A 106 -16.37 12.91 -18.89
CA GLU A 106 -15.41 13.09 -19.97
C GLU A 106 -16.03 12.93 -21.35
N LYS A 107 -15.58 13.73 -22.32
CA LYS A 107 -15.87 13.54 -23.74
C LYS A 107 -14.87 12.56 -24.33
N ILE A 108 -15.35 11.39 -24.75
CA ILE A 108 -14.52 10.39 -25.43
C ILE A 108 -14.26 10.88 -26.86
N HIS A 109 -13.07 11.44 -27.08
CA HIS A 109 -12.68 12.09 -28.33
C HIS A 109 -12.90 11.25 -29.60
N LYS A 110 -12.82 9.92 -29.51
CA LYS A 110 -13.02 9.01 -30.66
C LYS A 110 -14.49 8.78 -31.03
N SER A 111 -15.44 9.02 -30.12
CA SER A 111 -16.86 8.72 -30.35
C SER A 111 -17.80 9.92 -30.15
N GLY A 112 -17.28 11.05 -29.66
CA GLY A 112 -18.07 12.23 -29.28
C GLY A 112 -19.00 11.99 -28.08
N LYS A 113 -19.03 10.78 -27.52
CA LYS A 113 -19.90 10.41 -26.40
C LYS A 113 -19.33 10.94 -25.09
N THR A 114 -20.23 11.34 -24.22
CA THR A 114 -19.86 11.68 -22.85
C THR A 114 -19.98 10.45 -21.96
N ALA A 115 -18.96 10.16 -21.16
CA ALA A 115 -18.93 9.03 -20.23
C ALA A 115 -18.45 9.47 -18.85
N LEU A 116 -18.81 8.69 -17.83
CA LEU A 116 -18.24 8.85 -16.49
C LEU A 116 -16.95 8.05 -16.40
N VAL A 117 -15.86 8.76 -16.15
CA VAL A 117 -14.53 8.17 -15.92
C VAL A 117 -14.21 8.32 -14.45
N ARG A 118 -13.60 7.28 -13.88
CA ARG A 118 -13.13 7.28 -12.50
C ARG A 118 -11.61 7.38 -12.49
N TYR A 119 -11.10 8.21 -11.61
CA TYR A 119 -9.67 8.32 -11.30
C TYR A 119 -9.49 7.93 -9.84
N ALA A 120 -8.53 7.08 -9.55
CA ALA A 120 -8.24 6.65 -8.19
C ALA A 120 -6.77 6.93 -7.83
N HIS A 121 -6.55 7.26 -6.56
CA HIS A 121 -5.25 7.14 -5.93
C HIS A 121 -5.31 6.10 -4.81
N LEU A 122 -4.36 5.15 -4.82
CA LEU A 122 -4.20 4.09 -3.82
C LEU A 122 -2.82 4.19 -3.19
N GLY A 123 -2.78 4.33 -1.86
CA GLY A 123 -1.55 4.56 -1.10
C GLY A 123 -1.22 3.43 -0.13
N THR A 124 0.09 3.18 0.05
CA THR A 124 0.61 2.34 1.14
C THR A 124 0.73 3.10 2.47
N GLY A 125 0.73 4.44 2.42
CA GLY A 125 0.81 5.36 3.56
C GLY A 125 -0.27 6.44 3.56
N ASN A 126 -0.38 7.18 4.67
CA ASN A 126 -1.41 8.19 4.91
C ASN A 126 -1.20 9.48 4.10
N TYR A 127 -2.29 10.22 3.86
CA TYR A 127 -2.31 11.54 3.23
C TYR A 127 -1.83 12.66 4.17
N HIS A 128 -0.74 12.44 4.92
CA HIS A 128 -0.21 13.42 5.86
C HIS A 128 1.14 13.98 5.34
N PRO A 129 1.23 15.26 4.94
CA PRO A 129 2.41 15.82 4.28
C PRO A 129 3.71 15.66 5.10
N ARG A 130 3.63 15.79 6.44
CA ARG A 130 4.80 15.58 7.31
C ARG A 130 5.33 14.15 7.28
N THR A 131 4.46 13.13 7.32
CA THR A 131 4.91 11.74 7.27
C THR A 131 5.41 11.37 5.87
N ALA A 132 4.83 11.96 4.82
CA ALA A 132 5.31 11.77 3.45
C ALA A 132 6.77 12.20 3.23
N LYS A 133 7.35 13.03 4.10
CA LYS A 133 8.79 13.41 4.09
C LYS A 133 9.69 12.49 4.91
N LEU A 134 9.11 11.64 5.76
CA LEU A 134 9.83 10.81 6.71
C LEU A 134 9.69 9.32 6.43
N TYR A 135 8.57 8.91 5.82
CA TYR A 135 8.17 7.51 5.65
C TYR A 135 8.32 7.14 4.18
N THR A 136 8.79 5.92 3.90
CA THR A 136 8.85 5.43 2.52
C THR A 136 7.51 4.82 2.13
N ASP A 137 6.82 5.42 1.16
CA ASP A 137 5.48 5.02 0.75
C ASP A 137 5.32 5.09 -0.76
N PHE A 138 4.62 4.12 -1.34
CA PHE A 138 4.14 4.19 -2.72
C PHE A 138 2.71 4.72 -2.79
N GLY A 139 2.44 5.51 -3.84
CA GLY A 139 1.11 5.95 -4.26
C GLY A 139 0.89 5.70 -5.76
N LEU A 140 -0.19 4.99 -6.11
CA LEU A 140 -0.59 4.71 -7.49
C LEU A 140 -1.74 5.62 -7.87
N MET A 141 -1.59 6.43 -8.92
CA MET A 141 -2.70 7.10 -9.60
C MET A 141 -3.09 6.33 -10.85
N THR A 142 -4.38 6.03 -10.99
CA THR A 142 -4.87 5.18 -12.08
C THR A 142 -6.27 5.59 -12.52
N CYS A 143 -6.56 5.35 -13.80
CA CYS A 143 -7.91 5.37 -14.36
C CYS A 143 -8.28 3.98 -14.93
N ASP A 144 -7.60 2.90 -14.49
CA ASP A 144 -7.95 1.53 -14.87
C ASP A 144 -9.39 1.24 -14.42
N PRO A 145 -10.28 0.83 -15.35
CA PRO A 145 -11.70 0.72 -15.05
C PRO A 145 -12.03 -0.43 -14.08
N LEU A 146 -11.16 -1.43 -13.95
CA LEU A 146 -11.34 -2.55 -13.02
C LEU A 146 -10.90 -2.14 -11.61
N ILE A 147 -9.71 -1.54 -11.47
CA ILE A 147 -9.22 -1.04 -10.18
C ILE A 147 -10.14 0.05 -9.64
N THR A 148 -10.54 1.01 -10.46
CA THR A 148 -11.40 2.13 -10.02
C THR A 148 -12.82 1.68 -9.70
N LYS A 149 -13.33 0.62 -10.34
CA LYS A 149 -14.59 -0.02 -9.97
C LYS A 149 -14.48 -0.66 -8.59
N ASP A 150 -13.43 -1.41 -8.32
CA ASP A 150 -13.22 -2.04 -7.02
C ASP A 150 -13.06 -0.99 -5.90
N VAL A 151 -12.30 0.08 -6.13
CA VAL A 151 -12.19 1.20 -5.18
C VAL A 151 -13.56 1.80 -4.88
N HIS A 152 -14.42 1.94 -5.90
CA HIS A 152 -15.79 2.41 -5.69
C HIS A 152 -16.62 1.45 -4.84
N GLN A 153 -16.49 0.13 -5.05
CA GLN A 153 -17.16 -0.90 -4.23
C GLN A 153 -16.71 -0.84 -2.78
N VAL A 154 -15.40 -0.65 -2.51
CA VAL A 154 -14.88 -0.46 -1.14
C VAL A 154 -15.54 0.75 -0.47
N PHE A 155 -15.71 1.88 -1.18
CA PHE A 155 -16.46 3.02 -0.64
C PHE A 155 -17.95 2.73 -0.41
N GLN A 156 -18.62 1.97 -1.28
CA GLN A 156 -20.01 1.56 -1.09
C GLN A 156 -20.18 0.70 0.16
N GLN A 157 -19.24 -0.23 0.41
CA GLN A 157 -19.23 -1.02 1.64
C GLN A 157 -18.98 -0.15 2.88
N LEU A 158 -17.99 0.76 2.83
CA LEU A 158 -17.67 1.65 3.96
C LEU A 158 -18.83 2.58 4.33
N THR A 159 -19.66 2.97 3.36
CA THR A 159 -20.82 3.84 3.55
C THR A 159 -22.12 3.08 3.89
N GLY A 160 -22.08 1.74 3.94
CA GLY A 160 -23.26 0.91 4.19
C GLY A 160 -24.25 0.82 3.01
N THR A 161 -23.86 1.31 1.82
CA THR A 161 -24.74 1.37 0.63
C THR A 161 -24.59 0.16 -0.30
N GLY A 162 -23.73 -0.81 0.01
CA GLY A 162 -23.54 -2.03 -0.78
C GLY A 162 -23.47 -3.29 0.08
N MET A 163 -24.40 -4.23 -0.12
CA MET A 163 -24.26 -5.59 0.39
C MET A 163 -23.10 -6.29 -0.33
N GLN A 164 -22.17 -6.86 0.45
CA GLN A 164 -21.08 -7.79 0.07
C GLN A 164 -20.66 -7.74 -1.41
N LEU A 165 -20.12 -6.59 -1.84
CA LEU A 165 -19.64 -6.41 -3.20
C LEU A 165 -18.26 -7.04 -3.34
N GLU A 166 -18.14 -8.11 -4.11
CA GLU A 166 -16.86 -8.75 -4.40
C GLU A 166 -15.97 -7.83 -5.25
N THR A 167 -14.80 -7.48 -4.72
CA THR A 167 -13.70 -6.87 -5.47
C THR A 167 -12.98 -7.95 -6.28
N ARG A 168 -12.53 -7.61 -7.50
CA ARG A 168 -11.87 -8.56 -8.40
C ARG A 168 -10.36 -8.42 -8.43
N GLU A 169 -9.89 -7.19 -8.46
CA GLU A 169 -8.48 -6.80 -8.52
C GLU A 169 -7.94 -6.51 -7.12
N LEU A 170 -8.71 -5.78 -6.30
CA LEU A 170 -8.31 -5.44 -4.94
C LEU A 170 -8.52 -6.63 -4.01
N TRP A 171 -7.53 -6.87 -3.16
CA TRP A 171 -7.70 -7.74 -2.01
C TRP A 171 -8.09 -6.88 -0.82
N GLU A 172 -9.25 -7.15 -0.25
CA GLU A 172 -9.83 -6.35 0.82
C GLU A 172 -9.75 -7.12 2.14
N ALA A 173 -9.24 -6.49 3.18
CA ALA A 173 -9.42 -6.99 4.55
C ALA A 173 -10.70 -6.39 5.13
N PRO A 174 -11.48 -7.13 5.94
CA PRO A 174 -11.20 -8.47 6.44
C PRO A 174 -11.68 -9.62 5.53
N PHE A 175 -12.11 -9.34 4.31
CA PHE A 175 -12.85 -10.30 3.48
C PHE A 175 -11.95 -11.27 2.70
N THR A 176 -11.19 -10.78 1.72
CA THR A 176 -10.47 -11.61 0.74
C THR A 176 -8.96 -11.63 0.96
N MET A 177 -8.39 -10.66 1.67
CA MET A 177 -6.93 -10.47 1.73
C MET A 177 -6.15 -11.64 2.34
N LEU A 178 -6.59 -12.19 3.47
CA LEU A 178 -5.91 -13.33 4.08
C LEU A 178 -5.97 -14.56 3.18
N GLU A 179 -7.14 -14.85 2.61
CA GLU A 179 -7.33 -15.98 1.69
C GLU A 179 -6.43 -15.84 0.46
N GLN A 180 -6.38 -14.66 -0.13
CA GLN A 180 -5.54 -14.39 -1.30
C GLN A 180 -4.05 -14.55 -1.00
N LEU A 181 -3.58 -14.06 0.14
CA LEU A 181 -2.19 -14.28 0.58
C LEU A 181 -1.87 -15.77 0.72
N VAL A 182 -2.74 -16.53 1.40
CA VAL A 182 -2.59 -17.98 1.57
C VAL A 182 -2.62 -18.70 0.22
N HIS A 183 -3.53 -18.33 -0.67
CA HIS A 183 -3.64 -18.88 -2.02
C HIS A 183 -2.33 -18.70 -2.79
N HIS A 184 -1.76 -17.50 -2.80
CA HIS A 184 -0.51 -17.20 -3.51
C HIS A 184 0.70 -17.92 -2.90
N ILE A 185 0.80 -18.00 -1.58
CA ILE A 185 1.86 -18.78 -0.90
C ILE A 185 1.75 -20.27 -1.27
N ARG A 186 0.53 -20.81 -1.29
CA ARG A 186 0.29 -22.22 -1.66
C ARG A 186 0.58 -22.49 -3.14
N ALA A 187 0.33 -21.53 -4.02
CA ALA A 187 0.68 -21.63 -5.43
C ALA A 187 2.20 -21.76 -5.63
N GLU A 188 3.00 -20.92 -4.95
CA GLU A 188 4.47 -21.05 -4.95
C GLU A 188 4.93 -22.39 -4.34
N THR A 189 4.29 -22.81 -3.25
CA THR A 189 4.57 -24.10 -2.60
C THR A 189 4.34 -25.26 -3.56
N LYS A 190 3.22 -25.25 -4.30
CA LYS A 190 2.90 -26.26 -5.31
C LYS A 190 3.92 -26.26 -6.45
N ALA A 191 4.34 -25.09 -6.92
CA ALA A 191 5.37 -24.97 -7.96
C ALA A 191 6.72 -25.56 -7.49
N ALA A 192 7.15 -25.26 -6.27
CA ALA A 192 8.40 -25.79 -5.71
C ALA A 192 8.38 -27.32 -5.57
N LYS A 193 7.26 -27.90 -5.11
CA LYS A 193 7.07 -29.36 -5.06
C LYS A 193 7.15 -30.04 -6.42
N GLN A 194 6.85 -29.31 -7.49
CA GLN A 194 6.98 -29.77 -8.88
C GLN A 194 8.40 -29.54 -9.45
N GLY A 195 9.37 -29.13 -8.64
CA GLY A 195 10.73 -28.80 -9.09
C GLY A 195 10.83 -27.49 -9.87
N LYS A 196 9.77 -26.67 -9.92
CA LYS A 196 9.76 -25.38 -10.62
C LYS A 196 10.36 -24.30 -9.74
N LYS A 197 10.93 -23.27 -10.37
CA LYS A 197 11.36 -22.05 -9.67
C LYS A 197 10.16 -21.41 -8.97
N ALA A 198 10.31 -21.17 -7.67
CA ALA A 198 9.30 -20.55 -6.83
C ALA A 198 9.98 -19.55 -5.88
N ARG A 199 9.39 -18.36 -5.76
CA ARG A 199 9.95 -17.29 -4.92
C ARG A 199 8.87 -16.39 -4.37
N ILE A 200 9.01 -16.06 -3.09
CA ILE A 200 8.19 -15.08 -2.38
C ILE A 200 9.11 -13.98 -1.88
N ILE A 201 8.70 -12.72 -2.05
CA ILE A 201 9.33 -11.60 -1.36
C ILE A 201 8.23 -10.82 -0.66
N GLY A 202 8.34 -10.70 0.67
CA GLY A 202 7.43 -9.89 1.46
C GLY A 202 8.17 -8.67 2.00
N LYS A 203 7.59 -7.48 1.84
CA LYS A 203 8.00 -6.29 2.59
C LYS A 203 6.84 -5.73 3.40
N MET A 204 7.05 -5.52 4.69
CA MET A 204 6.03 -5.02 5.61
C MET A 204 6.64 -4.42 6.88
N ASN A 205 5.82 -3.80 7.73
CA ASN A 205 6.30 -3.29 9.00
C ASN A 205 6.33 -4.36 10.09
N ALA A 206 5.37 -5.29 10.09
CA ALA A 206 5.29 -6.37 11.07
C ALA A 206 4.68 -7.65 10.49
N LEU A 207 5.16 -8.79 10.99
CA LEU A 207 4.69 -10.14 10.64
C LEU A 207 4.38 -10.93 11.91
N LEU A 208 3.09 -11.13 12.19
CA LEU A 208 2.57 -11.79 13.38
C LEU A 208 1.40 -12.75 13.10
N GLU A 209 0.79 -12.70 11.91
CA GLU A 209 -0.37 -13.56 11.62
C GLU A 209 0.06 -15.03 11.48
N LYS A 210 -0.56 -15.90 12.28
CA LYS A 210 -0.15 -17.28 12.49
C LYS A 210 -0.31 -18.12 11.21
N THR A 211 -1.43 -17.99 10.51
CA THR A 211 -1.74 -18.75 9.30
C THR A 211 -0.72 -18.49 8.20
N ILE A 212 -0.39 -17.22 7.95
CA ILE A 212 0.64 -16.79 7.00
C ILE A 212 2.00 -17.34 7.40
N ILE A 213 2.39 -17.26 8.68
CA ILE A 213 3.66 -17.82 9.16
C ILE A 213 3.74 -19.33 8.92
N GLU A 214 2.67 -20.07 9.23
CA GLU A 214 2.61 -21.52 9.01
C GLU A 214 2.69 -21.88 7.52
N GLU A 215 1.99 -21.14 6.65
CA GLU A 215 2.06 -21.36 5.20
C GLU A 215 3.44 -21.01 4.63
N LEU A 216 4.12 -19.98 5.15
CA LEU A 216 5.50 -19.67 4.78
C LEU A 216 6.49 -20.77 5.20
N TYR A 217 6.31 -21.39 6.36
CA TYR A 217 7.11 -22.54 6.77
C TYR A 217 6.88 -23.74 5.84
N LYS A 218 5.63 -24.06 5.50
CA LYS A 218 5.31 -25.12 4.52
C LYS A 218 5.93 -24.83 3.15
N ALA A 219 5.87 -23.57 2.70
CA ALA A 219 6.50 -23.13 1.46
C ALA A 219 8.03 -23.30 1.50
N SER A 220 8.67 -22.92 2.61
CA SER A 220 10.11 -23.13 2.82
C SER A 220 10.49 -24.60 2.77
N GLN A 221 9.75 -25.47 3.46
CA GLN A 221 9.97 -26.93 3.44
C GLN A 221 9.81 -27.52 2.04
N ALA A 222 8.94 -26.95 1.21
CA ALA A 222 8.78 -27.35 -0.18
C ALA A 222 9.89 -26.83 -1.13
N GLY A 223 10.80 -25.99 -0.64
CA GLY A 223 11.92 -25.45 -1.42
C GLY A 223 11.70 -24.04 -1.97
N VAL A 224 10.59 -23.37 -1.64
CA VAL A 224 10.35 -21.97 -2.06
C VAL A 224 11.40 -21.06 -1.45
N LYS A 225 12.03 -20.19 -2.25
CA LYS A 225 12.95 -19.16 -1.73
C LYS A 225 12.16 -17.97 -1.23
N ILE A 226 12.33 -17.61 0.04
CA ILE A 226 11.51 -16.58 0.71
C ILE A 226 12.44 -15.51 1.30
N ASP A 227 12.29 -14.27 0.82
CA ASP A 227 12.96 -13.11 1.37
C ASP A 227 11.94 -12.18 2.06
N LEU A 228 12.10 -11.94 3.36
CA LEU A 228 11.23 -11.07 4.14
C LEU A 228 11.99 -9.83 4.60
N ILE A 229 11.44 -8.66 4.28
CA ILE A 229 11.91 -7.36 4.72
C ILE A 229 10.89 -6.85 5.75
N VAL A 230 11.16 -7.14 7.02
CA VAL A 230 10.30 -6.79 8.15
C VAL A 230 11.07 -5.86 9.06
N ARG A 231 10.67 -4.59 9.11
CA ARG A 231 11.42 -3.61 9.90
C ARG A 231 11.25 -3.78 11.41
N GLY A 232 10.05 -4.21 11.82
CA GLY A 232 9.54 -4.09 13.17
C GLY A 232 9.40 -5.47 13.78
N VAL A 233 8.23 -5.75 14.36
CA VAL A 233 8.00 -7.02 15.05
C VAL A 233 7.82 -8.15 14.04
N CYS A 234 8.59 -9.23 14.19
CA CYS A 234 8.52 -10.45 13.38
C CYS A 234 8.49 -11.67 14.30
N ALA A 235 7.38 -12.41 14.30
CA ALA A 235 7.25 -13.66 15.05
C ALA A 235 7.84 -14.88 14.31
N LEU A 236 8.05 -14.77 13.00
CA LEU A 236 8.66 -15.83 12.18
C LEU A 236 10.16 -15.96 12.51
N LYS A 237 10.64 -17.20 12.68
CA LYS A 237 12.07 -17.51 12.86
C LYS A 237 12.67 -18.09 11.57
N PRO A 238 13.61 -17.40 10.90
CA PRO A 238 14.24 -17.90 9.67
C PRO A 238 15.39 -18.88 9.93
N GLY A 239 15.74 -19.72 8.97
CA GLY A 239 16.95 -20.56 9.02
C GLY A 239 16.91 -21.73 10.00
N VAL A 240 15.74 -22.10 10.53
CA VAL A 240 15.58 -23.27 11.40
C VAL A 240 15.56 -24.54 10.54
N LYS A 241 16.48 -25.47 10.82
CA LYS A 241 16.63 -26.73 10.08
C LYS A 241 15.31 -27.51 10.02
N GLY A 242 14.92 -27.97 8.83
CA GLY A 242 13.68 -28.71 8.61
C GLY A 242 12.39 -27.87 8.66
N LEU A 243 12.48 -26.55 8.86
CA LEU A 243 11.32 -25.67 8.98
C LEU A 243 11.43 -24.43 8.08
N SER A 244 12.48 -23.63 8.22
CA SER A 244 12.60 -22.31 7.61
C SER A 244 13.95 -22.03 6.94
N GLU A 245 14.67 -23.07 6.53
CA GLU A 245 15.99 -22.99 5.88
C GLU A 245 16.01 -22.12 4.61
N ASN A 246 14.88 -22.01 3.91
CA ASN A 246 14.76 -21.20 2.70
C ASN A 246 14.20 -19.80 2.96
N ILE A 247 14.00 -19.42 4.23
CA ILE A 247 13.51 -18.10 4.64
C ILE A 247 14.67 -17.25 5.14
N LYS A 248 14.76 -16.03 4.63
CA LYS A 248 15.64 -14.98 5.17
C LYS A 248 14.80 -13.81 5.65
N VAL A 249 15.07 -13.33 6.85
CA VAL A 249 14.44 -12.11 7.38
C VAL A 249 15.50 -11.04 7.56
N ARG A 250 15.22 -9.84 7.06
CA ARG A 250 16.02 -8.64 7.31
C ARG A 250 15.15 -7.47 7.74
N SER A 251 15.71 -6.61 8.58
CA SER A 251 15.16 -5.31 8.94
C SER A 251 16.06 -4.23 8.35
N ILE A 252 15.47 -3.17 7.79
CA ILE A 252 16.19 -1.99 7.30
C ILE A 252 15.89 -0.84 8.25
N VAL A 253 16.95 -0.31 8.86
CA VAL A 253 16.87 0.86 9.75
C VAL A 253 17.81 1.91 9.19
N GLY A 254 17.22 2.98 8.63
CA GLY A 254 17.94 4.05 7.97
C GLY A 254 17.38 5.42 8.32
N ARG A 255 17.71 6.42 7.49
CA ARG A 255 17.23 7.80 7.62
C ARG A 255 15.70 7.88 7.53
N PHE A 256 15.11 7.17 6.57
CA PHE A 256 13.67 7.13 6.38
C PHE A 256 13.05 5.94 7.08
N LEU A 257 11.80 6.13 7.49
CA LEU A 257 10.98 5.15 8.15
C LEU A 257 10.42 4.19 7.08
N GLU A 258 11.03 3.01 6.90
CA GLU A 258 10.61 2.02 5.88
C GLU A 258 9.15 1.56 6.00
N HIS A 259 8.17 2.16 5.33
CA HIS A 259 6.75 2.02 5.71
C HIS A 259 5.88 1.24 4.72
N HIS A 260 6.16 1.32 3.42
CA HIS A 260 5.39 0.66 2.38
C HIS A 260 5.38 -0.86 2.55
N ARG A 261 4.27 -1.48 2.13
CA ARG A 261 4.14 -2.94 2.08
C ARG A 261 4.04 -3.41 0.63
N ILE A 262 4.77 -4.48 0.34
CA ILE A 262 4.83 -5.12 -0.98
C ILE A 262 4.70 -6.62 -0.80
N TYR A 263 3.81 -7.22 -1.58
CA TYR A 263 3.69 -8.67 -1.70
C TYR A 263 4.13 -9.07 -3.11
N TYR A 264 5.14 -9.92 -3.19
CA TYR A 264 5.69 -10.41 -4.45
C TYR A 264 5.63 -11.93 -4.48
N PHE A 265 5.15 -12.46 -5.60
CA PHE A 265 5.12 -13.89 -5.91
C PHE A 265 5.65 -14.11 -7.33
N TYR A 266 6.53 -15.09 -7.53
CA TYR A 266 7.15 -15.34 -8.83
C TYR A 266 6.17 -15.88 -9.88
N HIS A 267 5.23 -16.70 -9.44
CA HIS A 267 4.11 -17.26 -10.17
C HIS A 267 4.49 -17.80 -11.56
N GLY A 268 5.49 -18.67 -11.59
CA GLY A 268 5.97 -19.30 -12.84
C GLY A 268 6.63 -18.34 -13.83
N GLY A 269 7.04 -17.13 -13.39
CA GLY A 269 7.59 -16.07 -14.22
C GLY A 269 6.59 -14.97 -14.56
N SER A 270 5.29 -15.19 -14.31
CA SER A 270 4.27 -14.15 -14.38
C SER A 270 4.21 -13.39 -13.05
N GLU A 271 5.28 -12.66 -12.74
CA GLU A 271 5.50 -12.02 -11.44
C GLU A 271 4.27 -11.20 -11.00
N GLN A 272 3.73 -11.56 -9.84
CA GLN A 272 2.59 -10.89 -9.22
C GLN A 272 3.09 -9.96 -8.13
N VAL A 273 2.77 -8.67 -8.25
CA VAL A 273 3.25 -7.62 -7.34
C VAL A 273 2.08 -6.78 -6.88
N TYR A 274 1.89 -6.75 -5.57
CA TYR A 274 0.86 -5.97 -4.90
C TYR A 274 1.50 -4.97 -3.97
N LEU A 275 0.97 -3.74 -3.98
CA LEU A 275 1.19 -2.76 -2.93
C LEU A 275 0.04 -2.86 -1.93
N SER A 276 0.30 -2.60 -0.65
CA SER A 276 -0.72 -2.77 0.39
C SER A 276 -0.64 -1.73 1.50
N SER A 277 -1.80 -1.42 2.07
CA SER A 277 -1.91 -0.67 3.33
C SER A 277 -1.73 -1.57 4.57
N ALA A 278 -1.85 -2.89 4.41
CA ALA A 278 -1.80 -3.88 5.47
C ALA A 278 -0.41 -4.48 5.72
N ASP A 279 -0.11 -4.67 7.00
CA ASP A 279 0.91 -5.60 7.46
C ASP A 279 0.33 -7.01 7.62
N TRP A 280 1.18 -8.03 7.75
CA TRP A 280 0.76 -9.40 8.03
C TRP A 280 0.52 -9.61 9.53
N MET A 281 -0.47 -8.91 10.06
CA MET A 281 -0.94 -9.03 11.45
C MET A 281 -2.43 -9.30 11.48
N GLU A 282 -2.90 -10.06 12.48
CA GLU A 282 -4.32 -10.39 12.66
C GLU A 282 -5.22 -9.15 12.61
N ARG A 283 -4.84 -8.08 13.32
CA ARG A 283 -5.62 -6.84 13.33
C ARG A 283 -5.75 -6.17 11.96
N ASN A 284 -4.77 -6.32 11.07
CA ASN A 284 -4.80 -5.72 9.74
C ASN A 284 -5.59 -6.61 8.79
N LEU A 285 -5.41 -7.93 8.87
CA LEU A 285 -6.02 -8.87 7.95
C LEU A 285 -7.46 -9.25 8.31
N LEU A 286 -7.87 -9.12 9.58
CA LEU A 286 -9.17 -9.60 10.07
C LEU A 286 -10.01 -8.53 10.81
N ARG A 287 -9.42 -7.41 11.24
CA ARG A 287 -10.12 -6.42 12.11
C ARG A 287 -10.08 -4.99 11.58
N ARG A 288 -9.59 -4.78 10.36
CA ARG A 288 -9.49 -3.47 9.71
C ARG A 288 -9.94 -3.56 8.27
N VAL A 289 -10.38 -2.43 7.75
CA VAL A 289 -10.55 -2.25 6.31
C VAL A 289 -9.21 -1.82 5.73
N GLU A 290 -8.58 -2.73 4.98
CA GLU A 290 -7.30 -2.54 4.31
C GLU A 290 -7.43 -3.00 2.86
N VAL A 291 -6.55 -2.50 1.99
CA VAL A 291 -6.50 -2.92 0.60
C VAL A 291 -5.09 -3.31 0.18
N ALA A 292 -4.99 -4.35 -0.64
CA ALA A 292 -3.83 -4.62 -1.48
C ALA A 292 -4.26 -4.52 -2.95
N PHE A 293 -3.44 -3.89 -3.77
CA PHE A 293 -3.77 -3.61 -5.17
C PHE A 293 -2.63 -3.99 -6.10
N PRO A 294 -2.92 -4.58 -7.27
CA PRO A 294 -1.92 -5.07 -8.20
C PRO A 294 -1.27 -3.92 -8.97
N ILE A 295 0.01 -4.08 -9.31
CA ILE A 295 0.69 -3.22 -10.28
C ILE A 295 0.67 -3.92 -11.65
N LYS A 296 -0.30 -3.50 -12.47
CA LYS A 296 -0.56 -4.12 -13.78
C LYS A 296 0.45 -3.70 -14.85
N ASP A 297 0.81 -2.41 -14.89
CA ASP A 297 1.78 -1.90 -15.85
C ASP A 297 3.16 -2.55 -15.64
N PRO A 298 3.75 -3.21 -16.67
CA PRO A 298 5.03 -3.92 -16.52
C PRO A 298 6.19 -3.02 -16.11
N LYS A 299 6.25 -1.76 -16.59
CA LYS A 299 7.32 -0.82 -16.25
C LYS A 299 7.21 -0.40 -14.79
N LEU A 300 6.01 -0.03 -14.34
CA LEU A 300 5.75 0.31 -12.93
C LEU A 300 5.99 -0.88 -12.02
N LYS A 301 5.62 -2.10 -12.44
CA LYS A 301 5.89 -3.33 -11.70
C LYS A 301 7.39 -3.54 -11.47
N GLN A 302 8.19 -3.43 -12.53
CA GLN A 302 9.65 -3.51 -12.41
C GLN A 302 10.22 -2.38 -11.55
N ARG A 303 9.63 -1.19 -11.61
CA ARG A 303 10.01 -0.06 -10.76
C ARG A 303 9.78 -0.38 -9.28
N VAL A 304 8.61 -0.93 -8.90
CA VAL A 304 8.32 -1.39 -7.53
C VAL A 304 9.28 -2.50 -7.08
N ILE A 305 9.54 -3.50 -7.93
CA ILE A 305 10.48 -4.58 -7.62
C ILE A 305 11.87 -4.01 -7.33
N ASN A 306 12.37 -3.11 -8.18
CA ASN A 306 13.71 -2.57 -8.05
C ASN A 306 13.84 -1.61 -6.86
N GLU A 307 12.91 -0.67 -6.73
CA GLU A 307 12.98 0.41 -5.76
C GLU A 307 12.47 0.00 -4.37
N GLY A 308 11.51 -0.91 -4.29
CA GLY A 308 10.90 -1.33 -3.03
C GLY A 308 11.45 -2.64 -2.46
N LEU A 309 12.02 -3.52 -3.31
CA LEU A 309 12.49 -4.84 -2.88
C LEU A 309 13.99 -5.03 -3.12
N MET A 310 14.43 -5.03 -4.38
CA MET A 310 15.78 -5.47 -4.74
C MET A 310 16.87 -4.58 -4.16
N VAL A 311 16.66 -3.26 -4.13
CA VAL A 311 17.61 -2.33 -3.50
C VAL A 311 17.80 -2.62 -2.01
N LEU A 312 16.73 -3.00 -1.31
CA LEU A 312 16.75 -3.34 0.12
C LEU A 312 17.32 -4.75 0.38
N LEU A 313 17.14 -5.69 -0.55
CA LEU A 313 17.77 -7.01 -0.51
C LEU A 313 19.28 -6.97 -0.79
N LYS A 314 19.74 -5.96 -1.54
CA LYS A 314 21.16 -5.70 -1.81
C LYS A 314 21.85 -4.90 -0.71
N ASP A 315 21.09 -4.24 0.17
CA ASP A 315 21.64 -3.48 1.30
C ASP A 315 22.53 -4.38 2.18
N ASN A 316 23.79 -3.99 2.32
CA ASN A 316 24.81 -4.71 3.06
C ASN A 316 25.45 -3.87 4.18
N ALA A 317 24.93 -2.66 4.45
CA ALA A 317 25.53 -1.70 5.36
C ALA A 317 24.56 -1.13 6.41
N SER A 318 23.26 -1.07 6.10
CA SER A 318 22.20 -0.62 7.02
C SER A 318 21.23 -1.74 7.41
N ALA A 319 21.25 -2.87 6.70
CA ALA A 319 20.41 -4.02 7.01
C ALA A 319 20.82 -4.75 8.31
N TRP A 320 19.83 -5.24 9.05
CA TRP A 320 19.98 -6.16 10.16
C TRP A 320 19.39 -7.51 9.78
N LEU A 321 20.17 -8.58 9.93
CA LEU A 321 19.79 -9.94 9.51
C LEU A 321 19.36 -10.74 10.73
N MET A 322 18.14 -11.25 10.72
CA MET A 322 17.63 -12.11 11.79
C MET A 322 18.26 -13.51 11.68
N LYS A 323 18.71 -14.05 12.81
CA LYS A 323 19.26 -15.40 12.95
C LYS A 323 18.17 -16.38 13.40
N ALA A 324 18.49 -17.68 13.39
CA ALA A 324 17.54 -18.74 13.74
C ALA A 324 17.08 -18.72 15.20
N ASP A 325 17.87 -18.14 16.09
CA ASP A 325 17.51 -17.90 17.50
C ASP A 325 16.62 -16.66 17.69
N GLY A 326 16.41 -15.87 16.62
CA GLY A 326 15.66 -14.61 16.62
C GLY A 326 16.50 -13.36 16.92
N SER A 327 17.80 -13.52 17.21
CA SER A 327 18.72 -12.39 17.36
C SER A 327 18.98 -11.69 16.03
N TYR A 328 19.39 -10.42 16.08
CA TYR A 328 19.74 -9.65 14.89
C TYR A 328 21.22 -9.32 14.85
N VAL A 329 21.83 -9.51 13.68
CA VAL A 329 23.22 -9.10 13.43
C VAL A 329 23.23 -8.08 12.31
N LYS A 330 23.88 -6.94 12.55
CA LYS A 330 24.05 -5.91 11.52
C LYS A 330 24.86 -6.48 10.34
N SER A 331 24.33 -6.31 9.14
CA SER A 331 25.01 -6.66 7.90
C SER A 331 26.27 -5.81 7.76
N LYS A 332 27.35 -6.45 7.29
CA LYS A 332 28.62 -5.79 6.99
C LYS A 332 29.03 -6.17 5.58
N PRO A 333 29.49 -5.21 4.75
CA PRO A 333 30.06 -5.54 3.46
C PRO A 333 31.30 -6.42 3.66
N ARG A 334 31.53 -7.35 2.74
CA ARG A 334 32.74 -8.17 2.75
C ARG A 334 33.97 -7.32 2.44
N ILE A 335 35.15 -7.83 2.76
CA ILE A 335 36.42 -7.24 2.33
C ILE A 335 36.37 -7.05 0.80
N ASN A 336 36.69 -5.84 0.33
CA ASN A 336 36.62 -5.41 -1.08
C ASN A 336 35.22 -5.35 -1.71
N GLN A 337 34.15 -5.41 -0.92
CA GLN A 337 32.79 -5.17 -1.42
C GLN A 337 32.37 -3.73 -1.16
N THR A 338 31.87 -3.04 -2.18
CA THR A 338 31.31 -1.69 -2.04
C THR A 338 30.11 -1.71 -1.06
N PRO A 339 30.09 -0.82 -0.06
CA PRO A 339 28.93 -0.63 0.80
C PRO A 339 27.72 -0.15 -0.01
N VAL A 340 26.58 -0.80 0.20
CA VAL A 340 25.29 -0.46 -0.40
C VAL A 340 24.32 -0.13 0.73
N VAL A 341 23.83 1.11 0.74
CA VAL A 341 22.76 1.58 1.62
C VAL A 341 21.56 1.89 0.74
N GLY A 342 20.48 1.11 0.87
CA GLY A 342 19.40 1.14 -0.12
C GLY A 342 18.73 2.50 -0.27
N GLN A 343 18.45 3.17 0.86
CA GLN A 343 17.86 4.51 0.86
C GLN A 343 18.77 5.57 0.22
N LEU A 344 20.09 5.42 0.34
CA LEU A 344 21.05 6.34 -0.26
C LEU A 344 21.14 6.15 -1.78
N GLU A 345 21.08 4.90 -2.25
CA GLU A 345 21.03 4.60 -3.68
C GLU A 345 19.76 5.16 -4.33
N LEU A 346 18.62 5.05 -3.65
CA LEU A 346 17.38 5.69 -4.10
C LEU A 346 17.50 7.22 -4.11
N LEU A 347 18.03 7.84 -3.05
CA LEU A 347 18.27 9.29 -3.03
C LEU A 347 19.14 9.75 -4.20
N LYS A 348 20.23 9.04 -4.50
CA LYS A 348 21.11 9.35 -5.64
C LYS A 348 20.35 9.23 -6.97
N LYS A 349 19.58 8.15 -7.15
CA LYS A 349 18.77 7.92 -8.35
C LYS A 349 17.81 9.08 -8.61
N PHE A 350 17.03 9.45 -7.60
CA PHE A 350 16.01 10.50 -7.74
C PHE A 350 16.59 11.91 -7.79
N ALA A 351 17.73 12.18 -7.15
CA ALA A 351 18.42 13.47 -7.25
C ALA A 351 18.98 13.75 -8.65
N ARG A 352 19.29 12.72 -9.44
CA ARG A 352 19.82 12.85 -10.81
C ARG A 352 18.75 13.06 -11.88
N GLY A 353 17.47 13.00 -11.52
CA GLY A 353 16.36 13.14 -12.48
C GLY A 353 16.22 11.96 -13.45
N GLU A 354 16.87 10.82 -13.19
CA GLU A 354 16.89 9.62 -14.06
C GLU A 354 15.52 8.92 -14.23
N ASN A 355 14.42 9.54 -13.77
CA ASN A 355 13.04 9.03 -13.85
C ASN A 355 12.02 10.08 -14.35
N ALA A 356 12.46 11.22 -14.92
CA ALA A 356 11.55 12.12 -15.64
C ALA A 356 11.24 11.54 -17.04
N GLY A 357 10.44 10.47 -17.11
CA GLY A 357 10.06 9.80 -18.35
C GLY A 357 8.77 9.00 -18.21
#